data_AF-A0A9E1UB29-F1
#
_entry.id   AF-A0A9E1UB29-F1
#
_cell.length_a   1.000
_cell.length_b   1.000
_cell.length_c   1.000
_cell.angle_alpha   90.00
_cell.angle_beta   90.00
_cell.angle_gamma   90.00
#
_symmetry.space_group_name_H-M   'P 1'
#
loop_
_entity.id
_entity.type
_entity.pdbx_description
1 polymer ?
#
loop_
_entity_poly.entity_id
_entity_poly.type
_entity_poly.pdbx_seq_one_letter_code
_entity_poly.pdbx_strand_id
1 'polypeptide(L)'
;MSAIYNKFWLVLISGAIVLSGCSTYHDQTGNIRVFIESGDYTAASEATDELSTDGKDRLLHYMESGMVQHLSQNYDGSNAKLAQAANIAEDLTTKRAGDLLKA
;
A
#
# COMPACT_ATOMS: atom_id res chain seq x y z
N MET A 1 -39.26 -0.69 14.95
CA MET A 1 -38.15 -1.60 15.34
C MET A 1 -37.35 -2.11 14.14
N SER A 2 -37.97 -2.48 13.01
CA SER A 2 -37.26 -2.90 11.77
C SER A 2 -36.27 -1.86 11.21
N ALA A 3 -36.63 -0.57 11.17
CA ALA A 3 -35.77 0.49 10.65
C ALA A 3 -34.48 0.73 11.47
N ILE A 4 -34.50 0.43 12.77
CA ILE A 4 -33.33 0.56 13.65
C ILE A 4 -32.36 -0.59 13.39
N TYR A 5 -32.88 -1.81 13.18
CA TYR A 5 -32.09 -2.98 12.79
C TYR A 5 -31.40 -2.79 11.44
N ASN A 6 -32.12 -2.24 10.43
CA ASN A 6 -31.52 -1.95 9.12
C ASN A 6 -30.41 -0.89 9.20
N LYS A 7 -30.58 0.15 10.01
CA LYS A 7 -29.53 1.15 10.24
C LYS A 7 -28.31 0.56 10.95
N PHE A 8 -28.53 -0.29 11.95
CA PHE A 8 -27.46 -0.97 12.67
C PHE A 8 -26.66 -1.90 11.75
N TRP A 9 -27.35 -2.62 10.87
CA TRP A 9 -26.73 -3.52 9.90
C TRP A 9 -25.93 -2.77 8.82
N LEU A 10 -26.44 -1.62 8.36
CA LEU A 10 -25.71 -0.73 7.43
C LEU A 10 -24.42 -0.19 8.04
N VAL A 11 -24.43 0.18 9.33
CA VAL A 11 -23.21 0.63 10.04
C VAL A 11 -22.21 -0.53 10.18
N LEU A 12 -22.69 -1.74 10.51
CA LEU A 12 -21.85 -2.93 10.61
C LEU A 12 -21.18 -3.30 9.27
N ILE A 13 -21.94 -3.26 8.17
CA ILE A 13 -21.40 -3.54 6.83
C ILE A 13 -20.40 -2.46 6.40
N SER A 14 -20.69 -1.19 6.65
CA SER A 14 -19.76 -0.11 6.35
C SER A 14 -18.44 -0.24 7.13
N GLY A 15 -18.50 -0.68 8.39
CA GLY A 15 -17.30 -0.94 9.20
C GLY A 15 -16.45 -2.09 8.65
N ALA A 16 -17.09 -3.17 8.19
CA ALA A 16 -16.39 -4.33 7.62
C ALA A 16 -15.59 -3.99 6.35
N ILE A 17 -16.09 -3.07 5.52
CA ILE A 17 -15.42 -2.64 4.27
C ILE A 17 -14.15 -1.83 4.55
N VAL A 18 -14.09 -1.07 5.65
CA VAL A 18 -12.90 -0.29 6.00
C VAL A 18 -11.79 -1.18 6.56
N LEU A 19 -12.17 -2.25 7.27
CA LEU A 19 -11.22 -3.16 7.92
C LEU A 19 -10.56 -4.15 6.94
N SER A 20 -11.16 -4.45 5.79
CA SER A 20 -10.59 -5.38 4.80
C SER A 20 -9.32 -4.85 4.13
N GLY A 21 -9.14 -3.51 4.07
CA GLY A 21 -7.92 -2.91 3.54
C GLY A 21 -6.64 -3.27 4.32
N CYS A 22 -6.76 -3.53 5.63
CA CYS A 22 -5.62 -3.95 6.45
C CYS A 22 -5.20 -5.41 6.18
N SER A 23 -6.14 -6.29 5.84
CA SER A 23 -5.84 -7.71 5.56
C SER A 23 -5.26 -7.89 4.16
N THR A 24 -5.86 -7.26 3.14
CA THR A 24 -5.40 -7.43 1.75
C THR A 24 -3.98 -6.91 1.55
N TYR A 25 -3.59 -5.85 2.26
CA TYR A 25 -2.21 -5.36 2.25
C TYR A 25 -1.22 -6.40 2.81
N HIS A 26 -1.55 -6.97 3.97
CA HIS A 26 -0.73 -7.98 4.63
C HIS A 26 -0.51 -9.22 3.75
N ASP A 27 -1.57 -9.67 3.07
CA ASP A 27 -1.48 -10.82 2.17
C ASP A 27 -0.60 -10.53 0.95
N GLN A 28 -0.65 -9.29 0.42
CA GLN A 28 0.10 -8.90 -0.78
C GLN A 28 1.60 -8.68 -0.52
N THR A 29 1.99 -8.30 0.70
CA THR A 29 3.40 -8.11 1.08
C THR A 29 3.97 -9.22 1.97
N GLY A 30 3.20 -10.28 2.24
CA GLY A 30 3.60 -11.34 3.17
C GLY A 30 4.93 -11.99 2.81
N ASN A 31 5.15 -12.27 1.52
CA ASN A 31 6.40 -12.87 1.04
C ASN A 31 7.60 -11.93 1.19
N ILE A 32 7.44 -10.64 0.89
CA ILE A 32 8.50 -9.63 1.01
C ILE A 32 9.03 -9.59 2.45
N ARG A 33 8.12 -9.59 3.42
CA ARG A 33 8.47 -9.57 4.84
C ARG A 33 9.23 -10.83 5.28
N VAL A 34 8.77 -12.01 4.85
CA VAL A 34 9.45 -13.28 5.17
C VAL A 34 10.90 -13.26 4.64
N PHE A 35 11.11 -12.78 3.41
CA PHE A 35 12.44 -12.68 2.83
C PHE A 35 13.32 -11.61 3.50
N ILE A 36 12.74 -10.48 3.93
CA ILE A 36 13.46 -9.49 4.73
C ILE A 36 13.91 -10.07 6.07
N GLU A 37 13.02 -10.80 6.76
CA GLU A 37 13.31 -11.41 8.06
C GLU A 37 14.38 -12.51 7.97
N SER A 38 14.48 -13.20 6.83
CA SER A 38 15.55 -14.17 6.56
C SER A 38 16.85 -13.55 6.05
N GLY A 39 16.86 -12.25 5.73
CA GLY A 39 17.99 -11.55 5.10
C GLY A 39 18.16 -11.83 3.61
N ASP A 40 17.20 -12.50 2.96
CA ASP A 40 17.22 -12.77 1.53
C ASP A 40 16.67 -11.56 0.75
N TYR A 41 17.49 -10.51 0.66
CA TYR A 41 17.08 -9.28 -0.02
C TYR A 41 16.90 -9.44 -1.53
N THR A 42 17.48 -10.47 -2.14
CA THR A 42 17.28 -10.78 -3.56
C THR A 42 15.86 -11.28 -3.78
N ALA A 43 15.44 -12.30 -3.03
CA ALA A 43 14.07 -12.80 -3.09
C ALA A 43 13.05 -11.75 -2.65
N ALA A 44 13.40 -10.92 -1.66
CA ALA A 44 12.55 -9.79 -1.27
C ALA A 44 12.37 -8.79 -2.42
N SER A 45 13.42 -8.51 -3.19
CA SER A 45 13.36 -7.61 -4.36
C SER A 45 12.46 -8.19 -5.46
N GLU A 46 12.62 -9.48 -5.79
CA GLU A 46 11.76 -10.16 -6.77
C GLU A 46 10.29 -10.15 -6.34
N ALA A 47 10.02 -10.37 -5.05
CA ALA A 47 8.66 -10.29 -4.50
C ALA A 47 8.06 -8.86 -4.60
N THR A 48 8.89 -7.80 -4.60
CA THR A 48 8.37 -6.45 -4.84
C THR A 48 7.92 -6.22 -6.28
N ASP A 49 8.45 -6.97 -7.25
CA ASP A 49 8.07 -6.86 -8.66
C ASP A 49 6.68 -7.49 -8.94
N GLU A 50 6.20 -8.35 -8.04
CA GLU A 50 4.83 -8.90 -8.10
C GLU A 50 3.78 -7.87 -7.63
N LEU A 51 4.19 -6.78 -6.98
CA LEU A 51 3.28 -5.70 -6.60
C LEU A 51 2.85 -4.90 -7.83
N SER A 52 1.57 -4.60 -7.91
CA SER A 52 1.00 -3.82 -9.01
C SER A 52 1.68 -2.46 -9.14
N THR A 53 2.12 -2.14 -10.35
CA THR A 53 2.66 -0.82 -10.72
C THR A 53 1.59 0.17 -11.15
N ASP A 54 0.31 -0.19 -11.01
CA ASP A 54 -0.83 0.60 -11.47
C ASP A 54 -1.67 1.17 -10.32
N GLY A 55 -2.43 2.21 -10.63
CA GLY A 55 -3.42 2.79 -9.72
C GLY A 55 -2.82 3.34 -8.42
N LYS A 56 -3.46 3.03 -7.29
CA LYS A 56 -2.98 3.40 -5.95
C LYS A 56 -1.90 2.43 -5.43
N ASP A 57 -1.90 1.19 -5.93
CA ASP A 57 -1.03 0.11 -5.47
C ASP A 57 0.41 0.31 -5.95
N ARG A 58 0.61 1.09 -7.02
CA ARG A 58 1.93 1.56 -7.46
C ARG A 58 2.71 2.28 -6.36
N LEU A 59 2.02 2.99 -5.45
CA LEU A 59 2.68 3.61 -4.30
C LEU A 59 3.39 2.55 -3.46
N LEU A 60 2.69 1.44 -3.23
CA LEU A 60 3.19 0.36 -2.42
C LEU A 60 4.40 -0.34 -3.05
N HIS A 61 4.35 -0.62 -4.35
CA HIS A 61 5.49 -1.16 -5.09
C HIS A 61 6.78 -0.35 -4.83
N TYR A 62 6.72 0.98 -4.99
CA TYR A 62 7.90 1.82 -4.81
C TYR A 62 8.34 1.96 -3.35
N MET A 63 7.41 1.92 -2.39
CA MET A 63 7.75 1.95 -0.97
C MET A 63 8.47 0.68 -0.52
N GLU A 64 7.93 -0.49 -0.87
CA GLU A 64 8.52 -1.79 -0.51
C GLU A 64 9.86 -1.98 -1.23
N SER A 65 9.94 -1.67 -2.53
CA SER A 65 11.20 -1.76 -3.29
C SER A 65 12.28 -0.83 -2.71
N GLY A 66 11.91 0.39 -2.31
CA GLY A 66 12.82 1.32 -1.64
C GLY A 66 13.31 0.82 -0.29
N MET A 67 12.43 0.19 0.50
CA MET A 67 12.78 -0.42 1.79
C MET A 67 13.75 -1.59 1.62
N VAL A 68 13.45 -2.53 0.70
CA VAL A 68 14.30 -3.69 0.43
C VAL A 68 15.70 -3.24 0.02
N GLN A 69 15.81 -2.22 -0.85
CA GLN A 69 17.11 -1.67 -1.26
C GLN A 69 17.86 -0.99 -0.10
N HIS A 70 17.15 -0.32 0.80
CA HIS A 70 17.79 0.26 1.99
C HIS A 70 18.40 -0.84 2.87
N LEU A 71 17.63 -1.91 3.10
CA LEU A 71 18.06 -3.03 3.94
C LEU A 71 19.22 -3.82 3.31
N SER A 72 19.28 -3.88 1.98
CA SER A 72 20.42 -4.45 1.25
C SER A 72 21.60 -3.49 1.06
N GLN A 73 21.60 -2.34 1.75
CA GLN A 73 22.65 -1.31 1.71
C GLN A 73 22.80 -0.59 0.35
N ASN A 74 21.86 -0.78 -0.57
CA ASN A 74 21.79 -0.03 -1.82
C ASN A 74 21.03 1.29 -1.61
N TYR A 75 21.67 2.25 -0.93
CA TYR A 75 21.03 3.51 -0.55
C TYR A 75 20.67 4.40 -1.74
N ASP A 76 21.48 4.42 -2.79
CA ASP A 76 21.19 5.24 -3.97
C ASP A 76 19.93 4.78 -4.68
N GLY A 77 19.81 3.46 -4.90
CA GLY A 77 18.61 2.90 -5.49
C GLY A 77 17.39 2.99 -4.56
N SER A 78 17.57 2.85 -3.25
CA SER A 78 16.53 3.11 -2.25
C SER A 78 15.98 4.54 -2.38
N ASN A 79 16.86 5.55 -2.40
CA ASN A 79 16.47 6.94 -2.54
C ASN A 79 15.72 7.20 -3.86
N ALA A 80 16.16 6.58 -4.95
CA ALA A 80 15.49 6.71 -6.25
C ALA A 80 14.06 6.12 -6.24
N LYS A 81 13.85 4.99 -5.57
CA LYS A 81 12.52 4.37 -5.42
C LYS A 81 11.63 5.17 -4.47
N LEU A 82 12.16 5.62 -3.33
CA LEU A 82 11.41 6.41 -2.35
C LEU A 82 11.05 7.81 -2.87
N ALA A 83 11.87 8.42 -3.74
CA ALA A 83 11.52 9.65 -4.43
C ALA A 83 10.31 9.45 -5.37
N GLN A 84 10.25 8.31 -6.07
CA GLN A 84 9.08 7.98 -6.89
C GLN A 84 7.83 7.76 -6.03
N ALA A 85 7.97 7.05 -4.90
CA ALA A 85 6.88 6.89 -3.94
C ALA A 85 6.37 8.25 -3.43
N ALA A 86 7.27 9.19 -3.09
CA ALA A 86 6.90 10.53 -2.64
C ALA A 86 6.10 11.30 -3.71
N ASN A 87 6.54 11.28 -4.97
CA ASN A 87 5.81 11.91 -6.08
C ASN A 87 4.41 11.31 -6.26
N ILE A 88 4.29 9.99 -6.16
CA ILE A 88 2.99 9.30 -6.27
C ILE A 88 2.07 9.68 -5.11
N ALA A 89 2.59 9.77 -3.89
CA ALA A 89 1.81 10.16 -2.72
C ALA A 89 1.27 11.59 -2.85
N GLU A 90 2.09 12.51 -3.36
CA GLU A 90 1.69 13.89 -3.64
C GLU A 90 0.58 13.97 -4.71
N ASP A 91 0.74 13.22 -5.81
CA ASP A 91 -0.26 13.11 -6.87
C ASP A 91 -1.62 12.59 -6.35
N LEU A 92 -1.59 11.53 -5.53
CA LEU A 92 -2.80 10.95 -4.96
C LEU A 92 -3.49 11.91 -3.99
N THR A 93 -2.71 12.70 -3.26
CA THR A 93 -3.22 13.72 -2.33
C THR A 93 -3.85 14.88 -3.10
N THR A 94 -3.17 15.39 -4.12
CA THR A 94 -3.66 16.48 -4.97
C THR A 94 -4.93 16.10 -5.74
N LYS A 95 -4.99 14.88 -6.31
CA LYS A 95 -6.22 14.38 -6.96
C LYS A 95 -7.40 14.37 -6.01
N ARG A 96 -7.21 13.86 -4.78
CA ARG A 96 -8.26 13.87 -3.75
C ARG A 96 -8.72 15.29 -3.40
N ALA A 97 -7.79 16.24 -3.25
CA ALA A 97 -8.14 17.63 -2.97
C ALA A 97 -8.93 18.27 -4.14
N GLY A 98 -8.52 18.02 -5.38
CA GLY A 98 -9.22 18.51 -6.57
C GLY A 98 -10.63 17.95 -6.73
N ASP A 99 -10.85 16.68 -6.35
CA ASP A 99 -12.18 16.06 -6.35
C ASP A 99 -13.10 16.67 -5.29
N LEU A 100 -12.57 16.97 -4.10
CA LEU A 100 -13.32 17.63 -3.02
C LEU A 100 -13.72 19.07 -3.35
N LEU A 101 -12.90 19.79 -4.14
CA LEU A 101 -13.19 21.17 -4.54
C LEU A 101 -14.19 21.27 -5.71
N LYS A 102 -14.48 20.16 -6.39
CA LYS A 102 -15.46 20.07 -7.48
C LYS A 102 -16.85 19.62 -7.01
N ALA A 103 -16.98 19.17 -5.77
CA ALA A 103 -18.22 18.74 -5.13
C ALA A 103 -18.87 19.91 -4.37
#